data_AF-A0A4R5AR01-F1
#
_entry.id   AF-A0A4R5AR01-F1
#
_cell.length_a   1.000
_cell.length_b   1.000
_cell.length_c   1.000
_cell.angle_alpha   90.00
_cell.angle_beta   90.00
_cell.angle_gamma   90.00
#
_symmetry.space_group_name_H-M   'P 1'
#
loop_
_entity.id
_entity.type
_entity.pdbx_description
1 polymer ?
#
loop_
_entity_poly.entity_id
_entity_poly.type
_entity_poly.pdbx_seq_one_letter_code
_entity_poly.pdbx_strand_id
1 'polypeptide(L)'
;MVARIRVLRPRPRFVAVPAPSPAPSSSRPSAVSSWDVWPVGVEWDEFRSLHIARCQQCADSFASSLAGEVDDWADTHHCDPEMAVLLALVTNRRAA
;
A
#
# COMPACT_ATOMS: atom_id res chain seq x y z
N MET A 1 4.82 -0.64 -22.46
CA MET A 1 5.61 -0.36 -21.25
C MET A 1 4.84 0.65 -20.42
N VAL A 2 4.34 0.26 -19.24
CA VAL A 2 3.65 1.18 -18.33
C VAL A 2 4.53 1.34 -17.09
N ALA A 3 5.32 2.41 -17.06
CA ALA A 3 6.09 2.79 -15.87
C ALA A 3 5.14 3.42 -14.84
N ARG A 4 5.02 2.82 -13.65
CA ARG A 4 4.21 3.36 -12.55
C ARG A 4 5.07 4.25 -11.66
N ILE A 5 5.08 5.54 -11.97
CA ILE A 5 5.75 6.58 -11.17
C ILE A 5 4.86 6.90 -9.94
N ARG A 6 5.37 6.69 -8.72
CA ARG A 6 4.74 7.22 -7.50
C ARG A 6 5.13 8.69 -7.33
N VAL A 7 4.16 9.57 -7.52
CA VAL A 7 4.32 11.02 -7.33
C VAL A 7 4.51 11.32 -5.83
N LEU A 8 5.67 11.87 -5.46
CA LEU A 8 5.88 12.53 -4.17
C LEU A 8 5.03 13.82 -4.15
N ARG A 9 3.80 13.77 -3.59
CA ARG A 9 2.97 14.97 -3.47
C ARG A 9 3.31 15.76 -2.19
N PRO A 10 3.54 17.09 -2.30
CA PRO A 10 3.76 17.96 -1.14
C PRO A 10 2.50 18.08 -0.27
N ARG A 11 2.72 18.05 1.04
CA ARG A 11 1.73 18.24 2.11
C ARG A 11 0.89 19.52 1.89
N PRO A 12 -0.46 19.45 1.76
CA PRO A 12 -1.28 20.64 1.67
C PRO A 12 -1.43 21.28 3.07
N ARG A 13 -1.05 22.56 3.18
CA ARG A 13 -1.41 23.41 4.33
C ARG A 13 -2.90 23.73 4.21
N PHE A 14 -3.69 23.26 5.17
CA PHE A 14 -5.10 23.62 5.31
C PHE A 14 -5.22 25.11 5.70
N VAL A 15 -5.79 25.93 4.82
CA VAL A 15 -6.30 27.26 5.17
C VAL A 15 -7.77 27.07 5.57
N ALA A 16 -8.10 27.44 6.81
CA ALA A 16 -9.46 27.42 7.32
C ALA A 16 -10.26 28.63 6.80
N VAL A 17 -11.44 28.40 6.22
CA VAL A 17 -12.45 29.42 5.91
C VAL A 17 -13.82 28.88 6.37
N PRO A 18 -14.68 29.65 7.09
CA PRO A 18 -15.89 29.11 7.69
C PRO A 18 -17.20 29.32 6.88
N ALA A 19 -17.99 28.21 6.79
CA ALA A 19 -19.46 28.04 6.88
C ALA A 19 -20.43 28.67 5.83
N PRO A 20 -21.74 28.28 5.74
CA PRO A 20 -22.41 26.97 5.91
C PRO A 20 -23.51 26.66 4.83
N SER A 21 -23.90 25.39 4.63
CA SER A 21 -25.29 24.91 4.37
C SER A 21 -25.35 23.38 4.21
N PRO A 22 -26.39 22.67 4.73
CA PRO A 22 -26.45 21.22 4.74
C PRO A 22 -27.23 20.65 3.54
N ALA A 23 -26.66 19.65 2.86
CA ALA A 23 -27.32 18.86 1.82
C ALA A 23 -26.80 17.41 1.88
N PRO A 24 -27.59 16.43 1.42
CA PRO A 24 -27.83 15.18 2.12
C PRO A 24 -26.68 14.16 1.96
N SER A 25 -26.64 13.23 2.91
CA SER A 25 -25.76 12.08 3.04
C SER A 25 -25.34 11.47 1.70
N SER A 26 -24.25 12.00 1.14
CA SER A 26 -23.46 11.31 0.14
C SER A 26 -22.69 10.25 0.89
N SER A 27 -23.09 8.99 0.73
CA SER A 27 -22.30 7.82 1.10
C SER A 27 -20.97 7.94 0.38
N ARG A 28 -20.01 8.59 1.03
CA ARG A 28 -18.64 8.71 0.53
C ARG A 28 -18.18 7.28 0.24
N PRO A 29 -17.79 6.94 -0.99
CA PRO A 29 -17.01 5.73 -1.16
C PRO A 29 -15.80 5.90 -0.24
N SER A 30 -15.65 5.00 0.73
CA SER A 30 -14.46 4.91 1.57
C SER A 30 -13.28 5.04 0.63
N ALA A 31 -12.44 6.04 0.85
CA ALA A 31 -11.26 6.27 0.03
C ALA A 31 -10.42 5.00 0.14
N VAL A 32 -10.56 4.11 -0.83
CA VAL A 32 -9.74 2.92 -0.99
C VAL A 32 -8.34 3.49 -1.13
N SER A 33 -7.51 3.30 -0.11
CA SER A 33 -6.14 3.77 -0.16
C SER A 33 -5.54 3.12 -1.39
N SER A 34 -4.72 3.83 -2.16
CA SER A 34 -4.03 3.24 -3.33
C SER A 34 -3.21 1.98 -2.95
N TRP A 35 -2.99 1.76 -1.65
CA TRP A 35 -2.39 0.61 -1.02
C TRP A 35 -3.33 -0.59 -0.85
N ASP A 36 -4.65 -0.39 -0.82
CA ASP A 36 -5.66 -1.46 -0.69
C ASP A 36 -5.93 -2.18 -2.03
N VAL A 37 -5.44 -1.61 -3.14
CA VAL A 37 -5.66 -2.15 -4.50
C VAL A 37 -4.58 -3.16 -4.90
N TRP A 38 -3.41 -3.11 -4.26
CA TRP A 38 -2.27 -3.97 -4.62
C TRP A 38 -1.72 -4.72 -3.40
N PRO A 39 -1.71 -6.06 -3.42
CA PRO A 39 -1.24 -6.84 -2.28
C PRO A 39 0.26 -6.66 -2.01
N VAL A 40 1.03 -6.24 -3.01
CA VAL A 40 2.48 -5.98 -2.90
C VAL A 40 2.77 -4.49 -2.97
N GLY A 41 3.48 -3.98 -1.96
CA GLY A 41 4.06 -2.64 -1.94
C GLY A 41 5.57 -2.67 -2.18
N VAL A 42 6.07 -1.79 -3.03
CA VAL A 42 7.51 -1.60 -3.26
C VAL A 42 7.96 -0.28 -2.63
N GLU A 43 9.06 -0.34 -1.90
CA GLU A 43 9.72 0.77 -1.20
C GLU A 43 11.21 0.78 -1.53
N TRP A 44 11.81 1.97 -1.54
CA TRP A 44 13.25 2.13 -1.65
C TRP A 44 13.85 2.38 -0.26
N ASP A 45 14.79 1.54 0.15
CA ASP A 45 15.56 1.70 1.38
C ASP A 45 16.85 2.48 1.06
N GLU A 46 16.85 3.77 1.40
CA GLU A 46 18.01 4.66 1.19
C GLU A 46 19.23 4.25 2.00
N PHE A 47 19.04 3.69 3.21
CA PHE A 47 20.15 3.32 4.09
C PHE A 47 20.91 2.12 3.54
N ARG A 48 20.19 1.17 2.93
CA ARG A 48 20.79 -0.04 2.34
C ARG A 48 21.01 0.06 0.84
N SER A 49 20.49 1.11 0.20
CA SER A 49 20.48 1.24 -1.26
C SER A 49 19.85 0.03 -1.95
N LEU A 50 18.69 -0.43 -1.45
CA LEU A 50 17.95 -1.59 -1.97
C LEU A 50 16.49 -1.24 -2.26
N HIS A 51 15.95 -1.84 -3.31
CA HIS A 51 14.52 -1.94 -3.54
C HIS A 51 13.98 -3.07 -2.67
N ILE A 52 12.90 -2.81 -1.94
CA ILE A 52 12.24 -3.76 -1.06
C ILE A 52 10.78 -3.90 -1.51
N ALA A 53 10.37 -5.10 -1.90
CA ALA A 53 8.98 -5.46 -2.03
C ALA A 53 8.47 -6.13 -0.76
N ARG A 54 7.22 -5.82 -0.38
CA ARG A 54 6.52 -6.45 0.74
C ARG A 54 5.09 -6.79 0.34
N CYS A 55 4.71 -8.04 0.58
CA CYS A 55 3.34 -8.46 0.47
C CYS A 55 2.60 -8.19 1.79
N GLN A 56 1.51 -7.43 1.73
CA GLN A 56 0.69 -7.09 2.89
C GLN A 56 -0.22 -8.24 3.35
N GLN A 57 -0.42 -9.26 2.50
CA GLN A 57 -1.30 -10.40 2.82
C GLN A 57 -0.55 -11.51 3.57
N CYS A 58 0.63 -11.89 3.10
CA CYS A 58 1.43 -12.96 3.71
C CYS A 58 2.63 -12.45 4.53
N ALA A 59 2.86 -11.13 4.56
CA ALA A 59 4.02 -10.50 5.18
C ALA A 59 5.38 -10.93 4.60
N ASP A 60 5.40 -11.57 3.43
CA ASP A 60 6.63 -11.94 2.74
C ASP A 60 7.31 -10.70 2.15
N SER A 61 8.64 -10.73 2.10
CA SER A 61 9.44 -9.60 1.65
C SER A 61 10.63 -10.03 0.82
N PHE A 62 10.92 -9.25 -0.22
CA PHE A 62 12.06 -9.44 -1.10
C PHE A 62 12.86 -8.14 -1.20
N ALA A 63 14.18 -8.24 -1.25
CA ALA A 63 15.05 -7.09 -1.37
C ALA A 63 16.15 -7.34 -2.41
N SER A 64 16.34 -6.39 -3.32
CA SER A 64 17.40 -6.42 -4.33
C SER A 64 17.91 -5.01 -4.64
N SER A 65 19.15 -4.89 -5.08
CA SER A 65 19.68 -3.63 -5.62
C SER A 65 19.09 -3.29 -6.99
N LEU A 66 18.55 -4.29 -7.70
CA LEU A 66 17.96 -4.14 -9.03
C LEU A 66 16.44 -3.98 -8.92
N ALA A 67 15.93 -2.87 -9.44
CA ALA A 67 14.48 -2.61 -9.49
C ALA A 67 13.72 -3.72 -10.25
N GLY A 68 14.30 -4.20 -11.37
CA GLY A 68 13.67 -5.23 -12.20
C GLY A 68 13.44 -6.56 -11.47
N GLU A 69 14.37 -6.99 -10.61
CA GLU A 69 14.18 -8.24 -9.83
C GLU A 69 13.05 -8.10 -8.80
N VAL A 70 12.87 -6.89 -8.26
CA VAL A 70 11.80 -6.60 -7.30
C VAL A 70 10.45 -6.53 -8.01
N ASP A 71 10.41 -5.96 -9.20
CA ASP A 71 9.21 -5.96 -10.05
C ASP A 71 8.84 -7.39 -10.49
N ASP A 72 9.82 -8.19 -10.95
CA ASP A 72 9.62 -9.59 -11.34
C ASP A 72 9.11 -10.43 -10.15
N TRP A 73 9.66 -10.20 -8.95
CA TRP A 73 9.14 -10.81 -7.73
C TRP A 73 7.69 -10.40 -7.48
N ALA A 74 7.37 -9.11 -7.58
CA ALA A 74 6.01 -8.63 -7.36
C ALA A 74 4.99 -9.23 -8.35
N ASP A 75 5.40 -9.46 -9.60
CA ASP A 75 4.55 -10.04 -10.66
C ASP A 75 4.38 -11.56 -10.52
N THR A 76 5.38 -12.27 -9.99
CA THR A 76 5.35 -13.73 -9.83
C THR A 76 4.92 -14.18 -8.42
N HIS A 77 4.91 -13.28 -7.44
CA HIS A 77 4.57 -13.60 -6.07
C HIS A 77 3.08 -13.93 -5.93
N HIS A 78 2.79 -15.15 -5.49
CA HIS A 78 1.46 -15.61 -5.14
C HIS A 78 1.45 -16.03 -3.67
N CYS A 79 0.51 -15.49 -2.89
CA CYS A 79 0.38 -15.85 -1.49
C CYS A 79 -0.18 -17.27 -1.35
N ASP A 80 0.29 -17.98 -0.32
CA ASP A 80 -0.44 -19.12 0.19
C ASP A 80 -1.77 -18.62 0.81
N PRO A 81 -2.93 -19.09 0.34
CA PRO A 81 -4.22 -18.61 0.81
C PRO A 81 -4.47 -18.95 2.29
N GLU A 82 -3.99 -20.09 2.78
CA GLU A 82 -4.17 -20.49 4.18
C GLU A 82 -3.33 -19.61 5.10
N MET A 83 -2.08 -19.33 4.70
CA MET A 83 -1.18 -18.44 5.44
C MET A 83 -1.75 -17.02 5.54
N ALA A 84 -2.27 -16.48 4.43
CA ALA A 84 -2.87 -15.15 4.40
C ALA A 84 -4.09 -15.04 5.32
N VAL A 85 -4.95 -16.07 5.36
CA VAL A 85 -6.11 -16.12 6.25
C VAL A 85 -5.67 -16.18 7.72
N LEU A 86 -4.69 -17.01 8.06
CA LEU A 86 -4.17 -17.11 9.43
C LEU A 86 -3.58 -15.78 9.91
N LEU A 87 -2.81 -15.11 9.05
CA LEU A 87 -2.25 -13.79 9.36
C LEU A 87 -3.34 -12.75 9.55
N ALA A 88 -4.34 -12.71 8.66
CA ALA A 88 -5.48 -11.82 8.81
C ALA A 88 -6.24 -12.04 10.12
N LEU A 89 -6.42 -13.28 10.57
CA LEU A 89 -7.06 -13.59 11.85
C LEU A 89 -6.24 -13.07 13.04
N VAL A 90 -4.92 -13.21 13.00
CA VAL A 90 -4.02 -12.76 14.07
C VAL A 90 -3.94 -11.22 14.13
N THR A 91 -3.85 -10.56 12.97
CA THR A 91 -3.75 -9.10 12.91
C THR A 91 -5.06 -8.42 13.32
N ASN A 92 -6.22 -8.94 12.88
CA ASN A 92 -7.53 -8.42 13.30
C ASN A 92 -7.77 -8.58 14.81
N ARG A 93 -7.33 -9.69 15.42
CA ARG A 93 -7.47 -9.88 16.87
C ARG A 93 -6.63 -8.90 17.70
N ARG A 94 -5.51 -8.42 17.16
CA ARG A 94 -4.64 -7.45 17.85
C ARG A 94 -5.06 -5.99 17.66
N ALA A 95 -5.98 -5.71 16.75
CA ALA A 95 -6.44 -4.35 16.46
C ALA A 95 -7.66 -3.91 17.31
N ALA A 96 -8.08 -4.70 18.30
CA ALA A 96 -9.26 -4.49 19.14
C ALA A 96 -8.91 -4.08 20.58
#